data_AF-A0A4U9CUG0-F1
#
_entry.id   AF-A0A4U9CUG0-F1
#
_cell.length_a   1.000
_cell.length_b   1.000
_cell.length_c   1.000
_cell.angle_alpha   90.00
_cell.angle_beta   90.00
_cell.angle_gamma   90.00
#
_symmetry.space_group_name_H-M   'P 1'
#
loop_
_entity.id
_entity.type
_entity.pdbx_description
1 polymer ?
#
loop_
_entity_poly.entity_id
_entity_poly.type
_entity_poly.pdbx_seq_one_letter_code
_entity_poly.pdbx_strand_id
1 'polypeptide(L)'
;MINLAFEAAAKTEAHTPMLPMSVCVALSQGYIGYDLQNALREALLARGMSVPVATVITQVEVDAADEAFRDPSKPIGSFFSAAEAKLLTRQGYTLKEDAGRGYRRGGGLAGARRYYRKRDGEGADGCRTGGNYRRRRRYSGGPRREPPARGERGHR
;
A
#
# COMPACT_ATOMS: atom_id res chain seq x y z
N MET A 1 -7.88 1.88 10.87
CA MET A 1 -8.45 2.93 10.02
C MET A 1 -9.18 2.31 8.83
N ILE A 2 -8.52 1.90 7.74
CA ILE A 2 -9.24 1.44 6.53
C ILE A 2 -9.99 0.12 6.74
N ASN A 3 -9.38 -0.89 7.36
CA ASN A 3 -10.10 -2.15 7.63
C ASN A 3 -11.37 -1.95 8.47
N LEU A 4 -11.39 -0.94 9.35
CA LEU A 4 -12.54 -0.63 10.19
C LEU A 4 -13.66 0.05 9.42
N ALA A 5 -13.32 0.92 8.47
CA ALA A 5 -14.29 1.54 7.60
C ALA A 5 -15.01 0.47 6.75
N PHE A 6 -14.28 -0.49 6.20
CA PHE A 6 -14.87 -1.59 5.44
C PHE A 6 -15.64 -2.57 6.33
N GLU A 7 -15.19 -2.82 7.57
CA GLU A 7 -15.95 -3.62 8.55
C GLU A 7 -17.28 -2.96 8.92
N ALA A 8 -17.29 -1.63 9.10
CA ALA A 8 -18.52 -0.88 9.35
C ALA A 8 -19.45 -0.92 8.12
N ALA A 9 -18.92 -0.70 6.92
CA ALA A 9 -19.69 -0.75 5.67
C ALA A 9 -20.31 -2.13 5.42
N ALA A 10 -19.59 -3.21 5.74
CA ALA A 10 -20.10 -4.57 5.61
C ALA A 10 -21.28 -4.89 6.54
N LYS A 11 -21.40 -4.16 7.66
CA LYS A 11 -22.50 -4.29 8.64
C LYS A 11 -23.74 -3.47 8.26
N THR A 12 -23.69 -2.67 7.21
CA THR A 12 -24.83 -1.89 6.71
C THR A 12 -25.71 -2.72 5.76
N GLU A 13 -26.95 -2.29 5.54
CA GLU A 13 -27.91 -2.93 4.63
C GLU A 13 -27.42 -3.05 3.17
N ALA A 14 -26.44 -2.20 2.79
CA ALA A 14 -25.81 -2.24 1.48
C ALA A 14 -24.87 -3.45 1.28
N HIS A 15 -24.61 -4.26 2.34
CA HIS A 15 -23.82 -5.48 2.30
C HIS A 15 -22.51 -5.36 1.50
N THR A 16 -21.73 -4.31 1.77
CA THR A 16 -20.45 -4.12 1.10
C THR A 16 -19.51 -5.28 1.47
N PRO A 17 -18.90 -5.97 0.49
CA PRO A 17 -18.03 -7.10 0.80
C PRO A 17 -16.79 -6.66 1.57
N MET A 18 -16.39 -7.48 2.55
CA MET A 18 -15.16 -7.27 3.30
C MET A 18 -13.95 -7.40 2.38
N LEU A 19 -13.05 -6.41 2.44
CA LEU A 19 -11.81 -6.47 1.69
C LEU A 19 -10.78 -7.34 2.42
N PRO A 20 -9.94 -8.10 1.67
CA PRO A 20 -8.79 -8.80 2.25
C PRO A 20 -7.86 -7.82 2.99
N MET A 21 -7.23 -8.29 4.07
CA MET A 21 -6.31 -7.48 4.87
C MET A 21 -5.14 -6.89 4.05
N SER A 22 -4.64 -7.62 3.05
CA SER A 22 -3.60 -7.14 2.14
C SER A 22 -4.03 -5.90 1.34
N VAL A 23 -5.29 -5.85 0.90
CA VAL A 23 -5.87 -4.71 0.18
C VAL A 23 -6.03 -3.52 1.13
N CYS A 24 -6.55 -3.75 2.34
CA CYS A 24 -6.64 -2.71 3.37
C CYS A 24 -5.27 -2.10 3.71
N VAL A 25 -4.21 -2.92 3.75
CA VAL A 25 -2.83 -2.45 3.95
C VAL A 25 -2.36 -1.60 2.77
N ALA A 26 -2.57 -2.05 1.53
CA ALA A 26 -2.20 -1.29 0.33
C ALA A 26 -2.92 0.07 0.26
N LEU A 27 -4.22 0.11 0.52
CA LEU A 27 -5.00 1.35 0.59
C LEU A 27 -4.44 2.30 1.66
N SER A 28 -4.01 1.77 2.81
CA SER A 28 -3.43 2.59 3.88
C SER A 28 -2.09 3.20 3.52
N GLN A 29 -1.25 2.47 2.78
CA GLN A 29 0.01 3.01 2.27
C GLN A 29 -0.24 4.15 1.28
N GLY A 30 -1.23 4.00 0.40
CA GLY A 30 -1.61 5.04 -0.55
C GLY A 30 -2.14 6.29 0.15
N TYR A 31 -3.07 6.12 1.08
CA TYR A 31 -3.66 7.23 1.83
C TYR A 31 -2.62 7.99 2.69
N ILE A 32 -1.90 7.29 3.56
CA ILE A 32 -0.90 7.90 4.43
C ILE A 32 0.25 8.48 3.61
N GLY A 33 0.67 7.76 2.58
CA GLY A 33 1.77 8.19 1.73
C GLY A 33 1.41 9.39 0.86
N TYR A 34 0.15 9.60 0.48
CA TYR A 34 -0.28 10.84 -0.19
C TYR A 34 -0.11 12.06 0.73
N ASP A 35 -0.66 11.99 1.93
CA ASP A 35 -0.58 13.10 2.90
C ASP A 35 0.87 13.42 3.27
N LEU A 36 1.67 12.37 3.53
CA LEU A 36 3.08 12.52 3.87
C LEU A 36 3.90 13.09 2.70
N GLN A 37 3.65 12.62 1.47
CA GLN A 37 4.33 13.11 0.28
C GLN A 37 4.05 14.61 0.07
N ASN A 38 2.80 15.04 0.21
CA ASN A 38 2.42 16.44 0.08
C ASN A 38 3.08 17.29 1.17
N ALA A 39 2.96 16.90 2.43
CA ALA A 39 3.53 17.65 3.55
C ALA A 39 5.05 17.80 3.42
N LEU A 40 5.75 16.72 3.02
CA LEU A 40 7.19 16.74 2.83
C LEU A 40 7.59 17.61 1.64
N ARG A 41 6.86 17.53 0.52
CA ARG A 41 7.09 18.37 -0.66
C ARG A 41 6.98 19.85 -0.31
N GLU A 42 5.92 20.27 0.38
CA GLU A 42 5.74 21.67 0.77
C GLU A 42 6.85 22.14 1.74
N ALA A 43 7.22 21.28 2.69
CA ALA A 43 8.32 21.58 3.62
C ALA A 43 9.68 21.74 2.92
N LEU A 44 9.94 21.00 1.84
CA LEU A 44 11.14 21.12 1.03
C LEU A 44 11.12 22.40 0.16
N LEU A 45 9.98 22.70 -0.45
CA LEU A 45 9.80 23.93 -1.25
C LEU A 45 9.98 25.19 -0.40
N ALA A 46 9.44 25.21 0.83
CA ALA A 46 9.62 26.31 1.77
C ALA A 46 11.10 26.56 2.14
N ARG A 47 11.96 25.56 1.96
CA ARG A 47 13.42 25.65 2.18
C ARG A 47 14.21 25.92 0.89
N GLY A 48 13.52 26.22 -0.23
CA GLY A 48 14.16 26.43 -1.53
C GLY A 48 14.68 25.14 -2.19
N MET A 49 14.26 23.97 -1.71
CA MET A 49 14.70 22.68 -2.22
C MET A 49 13.68 22.09 -3.21
N SER A 50 14.08 21.97 -4.48
CA SER A 50 13.27 21.31 -5.51
C SER A 50 13.62 19.83 -5.63
N VAL A 51 13.29 19.06 -4.59
CA VAL A 51 13.52 17.60 -4.53
C VAL A 51 12.20 16.87 -4.78
N PRO A 52 12.11 15.98 -5.78
CA PRO A 52 10.92 15.15 -5.97
C PRO A 52 10.69 14.19 -4.80
N VAL A 53 9.43 14.07 -4.36
CA VAL A 53 9.00 13.11 -3.33
C VAL A 53 8.04 12.12 -3.97
N ALA A 54 8.21 10.84 -3.69
CA ALA A 54 7.38 9.76 -4.22
C ALA A 54 7.01 8.75 -3.14
N THR A 55 5.74 8.37 -3.09
CA THR A 55 5.22 7.24 -2.32
C THR A 55 5.11 6.02 -3.22
N VAL A 56 5.69 4.90 -2.77
CA VAL A 56 5.66 3.63 -3.50
C VAL A 56 4.95 2.58 -2.65
N ILE A 57 3.86 2.03 -3.19
CA ILE A 57 3.18 0.89 -2.57
C ILE A 57 4.14 -0.30 -2.58
N THR A 58 4.37 -0.85 -1.40
CA THR A 58 5.41 -1.87 -1.18
C THR A 58 4.78 -3.18 -0.75
N GLN A 59 5.09 -4.24 -1.48
CA GLN A 59 4.82 -5.61 -1.10
C GLN A 59 6.04 -6.17 -0.36
N VAL A 60 5.78 -6.88 0.73
CA VAL A 60 6.81 -7.49 1.56
C VAL A 60 6.56 -8.98 1.60
N GLU A 61 7.55 -9.77 1.21
CA GLU A 61 7.48 -11.22 1.28
C GLU A 61 7.56 -11.67 2.74
N VAL A 62 6.71 -12.63 3.08
CA VAL A 62 6.61 -13.23 4.41
C VAL A 62 6.67 -14.74 4.27
N ASP A 63 7.21 -15.41 5.28
CA ASP A 63 7.27 -16.87 5.31
C ASP A 63 5.88 -17.44 5.56
N ALA A 64 5.35 -18.26 4.65
CA ALA A 64 4.02 -18.87 4.81
C ALA A 64 3.92 -19.79 6.05
N ALA A 65 5.04 -20.29 6.57
CA ALA A 65 5.12 -21.12 7.76
C ALA A 65 5.35 -20.32 9.06
N ASP A 66 5.30 -18.99 9.02
CA ASP A 66 5.55 -18.14 10.19
C ASP A 66 4.56 -18.42 11.33
N GLU A 67 5.08 -18.63 12.54
CA GLU A 67 4.28 -18.91 13.74
C GLU A 67 3.31 -17.78 14.09
N ALA A 68 3.57 -16.54 13.64
CA ALA A 68 2.68 -15.40 13.83
C ALA A 68 1.33 -15.57 13.12
N PHE A 69 1.22 -16.48 12.15
CA PHE A 69 -0.09 -16.86 11.58
C PHE A 69 -0.90 -17.75 12.53
N ARG A 70 -0.24 -18.48 13.43
CA ARG A 70 -0.88 -19.37 14.41
C ARG A 70 -1.21 -18.64 15.71
N ASP A 71 -0.32 -17.80 16.20
CA ASP A 71 -0.57 -16.92 17.36
C ASP A 71 -0.43 -15.44 17.00
N PRO A 72 -1.49 -14.82 16.46
CA PRO A 72 -1.45 -13.41 16.11
C PRO A 72 -1.33 -12.54 17.37
N SER A 73 -0.23 -11.79 17.48
CA SER A 73 0.06 -10.92 18.63
C SER A 73 -0.22 -9.44 18.37
N LYS A 74 -0.29 -9.02 17.11
CA LYS A 74 -0.47 -7.61 16.77
C LYS A 74 -1.93 -7.19 16.92
N PRO A 75 -2.25 -6.17 17.72
CA PRO A 75 -3.62 -5.69 17.85
C PRO A 75 -4.03 -4.93 16.59
N ILE A 76 -5.17 -5.33 16.00
CA ILE A 76 -5.77 -4.69 14.82
C ILE A 76 -7.18 -4.24 15.16
N GLY A 77 -7.54 -3.04 14.69
CA GLY A 77 -8.93 -2.60 14.65
C GLY A 77 -9.43 -1.93 15.94
N SER A 78 -10.76 -1.86 16.07
CA SER A 78 -11.48 -1.23 17.18
C SER A 78 -11.32 -2.02 18.48
N PHE A 79 -11.64 -1.36 19.58
CA PHE A 79 -11.85 -2.03 20.86
C PHE A 79 -13.25 -2.62 20.92
N PHE A 80 -13.37 -3.80 21.50
CA PHE A 80 -14.61 -4.51 21.76
C PHE A 80 -14.79 -4.68 23.27
N SER A 81 -16.04 -4.65 23.73
CA SER A 81 -16.40 -5.05 25.09
C SER A 81 -16.17 -6.56 25.29
N ALA A 82 -16.12 -7.01 26.54
CA ALA A 82 -16.00 -8.43 26.85
C ALA A 82 -17.18 -9.27 26.28
N ALA A 83 -18.37 -8.68 26.18
CA ALA A 83 -19.55 -9.35 25.62
C ALA A 83 -19.43 -9.55 24.10
N GLU A 84 -19.05 -8.50 23.38
CA GLU A 84 -18.81 -8.55 21.92
C GLU A 84 -17.64 -9.47 21.58
N ALA A 85 -16.56 -9.41 22.37
CA ALA A 85 -15.41 -10.27 22.19
C ALA A 85 -15.77 -11.76 22.30
N LYS A 86 -16.63 -12.13 23.26
CA LYS A 86 -17.14 -13.52 23.38
C LYS A 86 -17.93 -13.94 22.14
N LEU A 87 -18.76 -13.05 21.59
CA LEU A 87 -19.53 -13.34 20.37
C LEU A 87 -18.61 -13.55 19.17
N LEU A 88 -17.64 -12.67 18.95
CA LEU A 88 -16.68 -12.74 17.84
C LEU A 88 -15.74 -13.95 17.99
N THR A 89 -15.37 -14.31 19.22
CA THR A 89 -14.57 -15.52 19.48
C THR A 89 -15.32 -16.78 19.07
N ARG A 90 -16.65 -16.85 19.30
CA ARG A 90 -17.50 -17.95 18.82
C ARG A 90 -17.58 -18.01 17.29
N GLN A 91 -17.40 -16.88 16.62
CA GLN A 91 -17.32 -16.80 15.15
C GLN A 91 -15.92 -17.12 14.60
N GLY A 92 -14.98 -17.54 15.46
CA GLY A 92 -13.64 -17.97 15.07
C GLY A 92 -12.60 -16.84 15.03
N TYR A 93 -12.92 -15.64 15.52
CA TYR A 93 -11.93 -14.56 15.61
C TYR A 93 -11.07 -14.69 16.87
N THR A 94 -9.76 -14.51 16.73
CA THR A 94 -8.84 -14.40 17.88
C THR A 94 -8.86 -12.97 18.41
N LEU A 95 -9.37 -12.76 19.63
CA LEU A 95 -9.32 -11.47 20.32
C LEU A 95 -8.45 -11.58 21.58
N LYS A 96 -7.65 -10.53 21.84
CA LYS A 96 -6.82 -10.40 23.04
C LYS A 96 -7.20 -9.11 23.77
N GLU A 97 -7.15 -9.14 25.10
CA GLU A 97 -7.34 -7.95 25.91
C GLU A 97 -6.13 -7.01 25.73
N ASP A 98 -6.40 -5.71 25.55
CA ASP A 98 -5.38 -4.67 25.38
C ASP A 98 -5.42 -3.71 26.58
N ALA A 99 -4.73 -4.12 27.65
CA ALA A 99 -4.40 -3.32 28.84
C ALA A 99 -5.58 -2.52 29.43
N GLY A 100 -6.72 -3.20 29.70
CA GLY A 100 -7.90 -2.57 30.30
C GLY A 100 -8.68 -1.60 29.41
N ARG A 101 -8.28 -1.41 28.14
CA ARG A 101 -8.99 -0.56 27.17
C ARG A 101 -10.05 -1.31 26.36
N GLY A 102 -10.17 -2.63 26.59
CA GLY A 102 -11.05 -3.53 25.87
C GLY A 102 -10.30 -4.60 25.09
N TYR A 103 -11.01 -5.31 24.24
CA TYR A 103 -10.48 -6.43 23.45
C TYR A 103 -10.21 -5.99 22.02
N ARG A 104 -9.14 -6.49 21.40
CA ARG A 104 -8.82 -6.22 19.98
C ARG A 104 -8.57 -7.51 19.24
N ARG A 105 -8.84 -7.50 17.94
CA ARG A 105 -8.57 -8.65 17.08
C ARG A 105 -7.05 -8.80 16.88
N GLY A 106 -6.54 -10.00 17.05
CA GLY A 106 -5.17 -10.34 16.70
C GLY A 106 -5.02 -10.43 15.18
N GLY A 107 -4.02 -9.74 14.63
CA GLY A 107 -3.53 -10.00 13.29
C GLY A 107 -2.16 -10.67 13.32
N GLY A 108 -1.94 -11.59 12.39
CA GLY A 108 -0.62 -12.19 12.21
C GLY A 108 0.34 -11.12 11.71
N LEU A 109 1.41 -10.89 12.46
CA LEU A 109 2.56 -10.12 11.98
C LEU A 109 3.66 -11.12 11.69
N ALA A 110 3.60 -11.76 10.52
CA ALA A 110 4.72 -12.57 10.05
C ALA A 110 5.98 -11.69 9.97
N GLY A 111 7.10 -12.23 10.42
CA GLY A 111 8.40 -11.59 10.29
C GLY A 111 8.68 -11.33 8.81
N ALA A 112 8.78 -10.06 8.45
CA ALA A 112 9.22 -9.68 7.11
C ALA A 112 10.66 -10.19 6.90
N ARG A 113 10.87 -11.14 5.98
CA ARG A 113 12.23 -11.45 5.54
C ARG A 113 12.71 -10.26 4.71
N ARG A 114 13.72 -9.55 5.21
CA ARG A 114 14.40 -8.48 4.46
C ARG A 114 15.22 -9.12 3.34
N TYR A 115 14.63 -9.31 2.17
CA TYR A 115 15.39 -9.55 0.94
C TYR A 115 15.59 -8.24 0.18
N TYR A 116 16.48 -7.37 0.66
CA TYR A 116 17.25 -6.57 -0.29
C TYR A 116 18.40 -7.45 -0.77
N ARG A 117 18.14 -8.32 -1.76
CA ARG A 117 19.23 -8.88 -2.54
C ARG A 117 19.77 -7.72 -3.37
N LYS A 118 20.90 -7.14 -2.96
CA LYS A 118 21.77 -6.44 -3.91
C LYS A 118 21.90 -7.40 -5.09
N ARG A 119 21.49 -6.98 -6.29
CA ARG A 119 22.00 -7.65 -7.48
C ARG A 119 23.50 -7.42 -7.45
N ASP A 120 24.23 -8.43 -7.03
CA ASP A 120 25.67 -8.45 -7.20
C ASP A 120 25.93 -8.41 -8.71
N GLY A 121 26.62 -7.37 -9.17
CA GLY A 121 27.17 -7.28 -10.53
C GLY A 121 26.29 -6.58 -11.56
N GLU A 122 26.31 -5.23 -11.54
CA GLU A 122 26.61 -4.42 -12.73
C GLU A 122 27.03 -3.03 -12.22
N GLY A 123 28.17 -2.54 -12.73
CA GLY A 123 28.98 -1.50 -12.11
C GLY A 123 28.22 -0.22 -11.74
N ALA A 124 28.54 0.30 -10.56
CA ALA A 124 28.27 1.67 -10.18
C ALA A 124 29.14 2.61 -11.03
N ASP A 125 28.76 2.79 -12.29
CA ASP A 125 29.34 3.83 -13.13
C ASP A 125 28.61 5.15 -12.85
N GLY A 126 29.34 6.02 -12.15
CA GLY A 126 29.14 7.46 -11.98
C GLY A 126 27.74 8.04 -12.18
N CYS A 127 27.14 8.48 -11.07
CA CYS A 127 26.15 9.53 -11.09
C CYS A 127 26.77 10.79 -11.73
N ARG A 128 26.64 10.94 -13.05
CA ARG A 128 26.78 12.24 -13.74
C ARG A 128 25.39 12.88 -13.77
N THR A 129 25.23 13.89 -12.95
CA THR A 129 24.17 14.89 -13.07
C THR A 129 24.31 15.59 -14.43
N GLY A 130 23.37 15.35 -15.34
CA GLY A 130 23.33 16.07 -16.61
C GLY A 130 22.35 15.51 -17.64
N GLY A 131 21.26 16.25 -17.88
CA GLY A 131 20.69 16.39 -19.23
C GLY A 131 19.69 15.34 -19.74
N ASN A 132 18.45 15.82 -19.96
CA ASN A 132 17.49 15.38 -20.97
C ASN A 132 16.70 14.08 -20.74
N TYR A 133 15.47 14.27 -20.27
CA TYR A 133 14.35 13.32 -20.37
C TYR A 133 14.03 13.00 -21.84
N ARG A 134 14.70 12.01 -22.42
CA ARG A 134 14.20 11.29 -23.60
C ARG A 134 13.35 10.11 -23.15
N ARG A 135 12.03 10.24 -23.30
CA ARG A 135 11.06 9.16 -23.09
C ARG A 135 11.41 7.95 -23.97
N ARG A 136 11.87 6.85 -23.37
CA ARG A 136 11.82 5.53 -24.00
C ARG A 136 10.61 4.77 -23.44
N ARG A 137 9.48 4.85 -24.16
CA ARG A 137 8.40 3.85 -24.04
C ARG A 137 8.93 2.53 -24.61
N ARG A 138 9.10 1.50 -23.79
CA ARG A 138 9.07 0.11 -24.25
C ARG A 138 7.65 -0.41 -23.99
N TYR A 139 6.81 -0.41 -25.02
CA TYR A 139 5.67 -1.33 -25.08
C TYR A 139 6.06 -2.43 -26.05
N SER A 140 6.04 -3.66 -25.57
CA SER A 140 6.23 -4.88 -26.33
C SER A 140 5.00 -5.18 -27.20
N GLY A 141 5.24 -5.45 -28.50
CA GLY A 141 4.45 -6.37 -29.33
C GLY A 141 3.05 -5.93 -29.77
N GLY A 142 2.94 -5.30 -30.95
CA GLY A 142 1.70 -5.16 -31.72
C GLY A 142 1.99 -4.55 -33.10
N PRO A 143 1.34 -5.00 -34.19
CA PRO A 143 1.66 -4.55 -35.55
C PRO A 143 1.35 -3.06 -35.73
N ARG A 144 2.29 -2.35 -36.37
CA ARG A 144 2.19 -0.91 -36.65
C ARG A 144 0.99 -0.64 -37.57
N ARG A 145 -0.03 0.06 -37.08
CA ARG A 145 -1.00 0.74 -37.96
C ARG A 145 -0.38 2.08 -38.36
N GLU A 146 -0.23 2.29 -39.67
CA GLU A 146 0.19 3.58 -40.20
C GLU A 146 -0.87 4.66 -39.88
N PRO A 147 -0.48 5.87 -39.48
CA PRO A 147 -1.42 6.97 -39.31
C PRO A 147 -1.89 7.50 -40.67
N PRO A 148 -3.15 7.92 -40.83
CA PRO A 148 -3.63 8.50 -42.08
C PRO A 148 -2.91 9.83 -42.37
N ALA A 149 -2.64 10.08 -43.66
CA ALA A 149 -1.99 11.29 -44.15
C ALA A 149 -2.75 12.55 -43.71
N ARG A 150 -2.01 13.55 -43.19
CA ARG A 150 -2.58 14.85 -42.84
C ARG A 150 -2.97 15.58 -44.13
N GLY A 151 -4.28 15.72 -44.35
CA GLY A 151 -4.82 16.66 -45.33
C GLY A 151 -4.47 18.10 -44.97
N GLU A 152 -4.10 18.87 -45.98
CA GLU A 152 -3.72 20.28 -45.90
C GLU A 152 -4.89 21.13 -45.38
N ARG A 153 -4.59 22.02 -44.43
CA ARG A 153 -5.51 23.08 -44.00
C ARG A 153 -5.52 24.17 -45.07
N GLY A 154 -6.57 24.20 -45.89
CA GLY A 154 -6.88 25.34 -46.73
C GLY A 154 -7.45 26.49 -45.89
N HIS A 155 -6.77 27.62 -45.90
CA HIS A 155 -7.33 28.91 -45.54
C HIS A 155 -8.42 29.30 -46.54
N ARG A 156 -9.61 29.63 -46.05
CA ARG A 156 -10.49 30.72 -46.51
C ARG A 156 -11.60 30.94 -45.50
#